data_AF-A0A353C955-F1
#
_entry.id   AF-A0A353C955-F1
#
_cell.length_a   1.000
_cell.length_b   1.000
_cell.length_c   1.000
_cell.angle_alpha   90.00
_cell.angle_beta   90.00
_cell.angle_gamma   90.00
#
_symmetry.space_group_name_H-M   'P 1'
#
loop_
_entity.id
_entity.type
_entity.pdbx_description
1 polymer ?
#
loop_
_entity_poly.entity_id
_entity_poly.type
_entity_poly.pdbx_seq_one_letter_code
_entity_poly.pdbx_strand_id
1 'polypeptide(L)'
;KGATIFDLKPFKERGDLRKDPALAPLRDLISDPTRTKIAHNAKFDAKWVRHHLGCELGGVFDTYLASQLIAAGDTERRHSLADAAQYFTGTELDKSQQVSNWGSVELSQSQIEYAARDAAILIPLREKMAERLGIDDLERVARLEFECVAPIAEMELNGFFLDESRWREQLEKAKTAQAAASNELQDMLSAGVAQATLFGRAEVNLDSQAQVTAALVNLGVPVPDSTRAWQLQPLADQYPVIAKLLEYRGVQKSITSFGENILEYIEPATGRIHADFRQIGAPTGRFSCSNPNLQQIPHEP
;
A
#
# COMPACT_ATOMS: atom_id res chain seq x y z
N LYS A 1 -21.68 6.28 -29.99
CA LYS A 1 -20.71 5.27 -30.46
C LYS A 1 -20.90 4.03 -29.59
N GLY A 2 -20.97 2.83 -30.18
CA GLY A 2 -21.23 1.60 -29.43
C GLY A 2 -20.02 1.17 -28.58
N ALA A 3 -20.28 0.33 -27.57
CA ALA A 3 -19.24 -0.40 -26.85
C ALA A 3 -19.04 -1.77 -27.51
N THR A 4 -17.79 -2.20 -27.62
CA THR A 4 -17.44 -3.54 -28.10
C THR A 4 -16.86 -4.32 -26.93
N ILE A 5 -17.37 -5.53 -26.73
CA ILE A 5 -16.92 -6.43 -25.67
C ILE A 5 -16.06 -7.51 -26.31
N PHE A 6 -14.87 -7.68 -25.77
CA PHE A 6 -13.99 -8.78 -26.12
C PHE A 6 -14.15 -9.89 -25.07
N ASP A 7 -14.93 -10.92 -25.39
CA ASP A 7 -15.04 -12.10 -24.51
C ASP A 7 -13.85 -13.02 -24.74
N LEU A 8 -13.01 -13.14 -23.70
CA LEU A 8 -11.79 -13.94 -23.74
C LEU A 8 -11.97 -15.34 -23.13
N LYS A 9 -13.14 -15.64 -22.53
CA LYS A 9 -13.43 -16.98 -21.95
C LYS A 9 -13.28 -18.11 -22.98
N PRO A 10 -13.80 -17.99 -24.22
CA PRO A 10 -13.68 -19.07 -25.20
C PRO A 10 -12.24 -19.38 -25.63
N PHE A 11 -11.31 -18.43 -25.46
CA PHE A 11 -9.89 -18.63 -25.74
C PHE A 11 -9.18 -19.30 -24.56
N LYS A 12 -9.59 -18.96 -23.33
CA LYS A 12 -9.02 -19.55 -22.10
C LYS A 12 -9.29 -21.05 -22.02
N GLU A 13 -10.45 -21.48 -22.51
CA GLU A 13 -10.81 -22.91 -22.62
C GLU A 13 -9.94 -23.68 -23.62
N ARG A 14 -9.36 -23.00 -24.62
CA ARG A 14 -8.48 -23.60 -25.63
C ARG A 14 -7.03 -23.71 -25.17
N GLY A 15 -6.65 -22.94 -24.15
CA GLY A 15 -5.32 -22.98 -23.56
C GLY A 15 -4.82 -21.62 -23.09
N ASP A 16 -3.49 -21.45 -23.17
CA ASP A 16 -2.80 -20.26 -22.68
C ASP A 16 -3.05 -19.05 -23.60
N LEU A 17 -3.80 -18.06 -23.10
CA LEU A 17 -4.14 -16.81 -23.78
C LEU A 17 -2.90 -16.06 -24.31
N ARG A 18 -1.75 -16.23 -23.65
CA ARG A 18 -0.47 -15.60 -24.05
C ARG A 18 0.06 -16.13 -25.38
N LYS A 19 -0.30 -17.36 -25.72
CA LYS A 19 0.22 -18.09 -26.89
C LYS A 19 -0.81 -18.27 -28.01
N ASP A 20 -2.07 -17.91 -27.77
CA ASP A 20 -3.12 -18.05 -28.78
C ASP A 20 -2.88 -17.05 -29.95
N PRO A 21 -2.67 -17.51 -31.19
CA PRO A 21 -2.42 -16.64 -32.34
C PRO A 21 -3.64 -15.78 -32.71
N ALA A 22 -4.86 -16.22 -32.41
CA ALA A 22 -6.07 -15.44 -32.69
C ALA A 22 -6.17 -14.17 -31.84
N LEU A 23 -5.47 -14.13 -30.70
CA LEU A 23 -5.37 -12.95 -29.84
C LEU A 23 -4.20 -12.02 -30.19
N ALA A 24 -3.40 -12.32 -31.23
CA ALA A 24 -2.30 -11.46 -31.65
C ALA A 24 -2.75 -10.01 -31.98
N PRO A 25 -3.84 -9.77 -32.75
CA PRO A 25 -4.29 -8.42 -33.04
C PRO A 25 -4.70 -7.62 -31.79
N LEU A 26 -5.27 -8.31 -30.79
CA LEU A 26 -5.63 -7.68 -29.51
C LEU A 26 -4.38 -7.30 -28.71
N ARG A 27 -3.40 -8.21 -28.63
CA ARG A 27 -2.12 -7.93 -27.96
C ARG A 27 -1.36 -6.79 -28.62
N ASP A 28 -1.34 -6.74 -29.95
CA ASP A 28 -0.72 -5.66 -30.72
C ASP A 28 -1.40 -4.31 -30.42
N LEU A 29 -2.72 -4.26 -30.43
CA LEU A 29 -3.49 -3.05 -30.09
C LEU A 29 -3.24 -2.56 -28.66
N ILE A 30 -3.23 -3.50 -27.70
CA ILE A 30 -2.99 -3.20 -26.28
C ILE A 30 -1.55 -2.68 -26.08
N SER A 31 -0.57 -3.25 -26.79
CA SER A 31 0.84 -2.89 -26.65
C SER A 31 1.24 -1.64 -27.42
N ASP A 32 0.47 -1.23 -28.43
CA ASP A 32 0.80 -0.08 -29.30
C ASP A 32 0.83 1.25 -28.51
N PRO A 33 1.99 1.89 -28.31
CA PRO A 33 2.08 3.14 -27.55
C PRO A 33 1.47 4.35 -28.28
N THR A 34 1.24 4.25 -29.59
CA THR A 34 0.65 5.34 -30.39
C THR A 34 -0.86 5.41 -30.25
N ARG A 35 -1.48 4.35 -29.73
CA ARG A 35 -2.92 4.28 -29.45
C ARG A 35 -3.15 4.46 -27.96
N THR A 36 -3.75 5.58 -27.58
CA THR A 36 -4.05 5.85 -26.17
C THR A 36 -5.11 4.88 -25.64
N LYS A 37 -4.77 4.10 -24.62
CA LYS A 37 -5.73 3.36 -23.79
C LYS A 37 -6.07 4.21 -22.57
N ILE A 38 -7.37 4.45 -22.38
CA ILE A 38 -7.87 5.23 -21.25
C ILE A 38 -8.41 4.25 -20.23
N ALA A 39 -7.95 4.38 -18.99
CA ALA A 39 -8.38 3.54 -17.88
C ALA A 39 -8.57 4.39 -16.62
N HIS A 40 -9.18 3.79 -15.61
CA HIS A 40 -9.30 4.38 -14.28
C HIS A 40 -8.67 3.39 -13.30
N ASN A 41 -7.52 3.75 -12.71
CA ASN A 41 -6.64 2.82 -12.00
C ASN A 41 -6.06 1.75 -12.95
N ALA A 42 -5.32 2.23 -13.95
CA ALA A 42 -4.74 1.44 -15.04
C ALA A 42 -3.77 0.35 -14.57
N LYS A 43 -3.22 0.46 -13.35
CA LYS A 43 -2.37 -0.58 -12.75
C LYS A 43 -3.09 -1.93 -12.65
N PHE A 44 -4.39 -1.91 -12.33
CA PHE A 44 -5.19 -3.13 -12.27
C PHE A 44 -5.28 -3.81 -13.64
N ASP A 45 -5.62 -3.04 -14.68
CA ASP A 45 -5.68 -3.52 -16.06
C ASP A 45 -4.31 -3.98 -16.57
N ALA A 46 -3.25 -3.22 -16.27
CA ALA A 46 -1.87 -3.55 -16.65
C ALA A 46 -1.42 -4.89 -16.04
N LYS A 47 -1.75 -5.15 -14.76
CA LYS A 47 -1.50 -6.45 -14.12
C LYS A 47 -2.25 -7.57 -14.84
N TRP A 48 -3.53 -7.36 -15.13
CA TRP A 48 -4.36 -8.34 -15.82
C TRP A 48 -3.81 -8.66 -17.22
N VAL A 49 -3.50 -7.62 -18.00
CA VAL A 49 -2.89 -7.73 -19.34
C VAL A 49 -1.56 -8.47 -19.28
N ARG A 50 -0.67 -8.09 -18.37
CA ARG A 50 0.64 -8.72 -18.24
C ARG A 50 0.52 -10.20 -17.86
N HIS A 51 -0.34 -10.52 -16.88
CA HIS A 51 -0.50 -11.89 -16.40
C HIS A 51 -1.21 -12.80 -17.42
N HIS A 52 -2.31 -12.34 -18.02
CA HIS A 52 -3.15 -13.16 -18.88
C HIS A 52 -2.79 -13.08 -20.37
N LEU A 53 -2.40 -11.92 -20.89
CA LEU A 53 -2.06 -11.75 -22.31
C LEU A 53 -0.56 -11.78 -22.57
N GLY A 54 0.28 -11.62 -21.54
CA GLY A 54 1.73 -11.74 -21.65
C GLY A 54 2.40 -10.55 -22.36
N CYS A 55 1.63 -9.51 -22.68
CA CYS A 55 2.12 -8.27 -23.26
C CYS A 55 2.04 -7.12 -22.23
N GLU A 56 2.51 -5.94 -22.63
CA GLU A 56 2.49 -4.74 -21.78
C GLU A 56 1.43 -3.76 -22.29
N LEU A 57 0.85 -3.00 -21.37
CA LEU A 57 -0.13 -1.96 -21.72
C LEU A 57 0.62 -0.70 -22.16
N GLY A 58 0.71 -0.45 -23.47
CA GLY A 58 1.36 0.76 -24.02
C GLY A 58 0.44 1.97 -23.98
N GLY A 59 0.97 3.21 -24.11
CA GLY A 59 0.16 4.40 -24.39
C GLY A 59 -1.01 4.64 -23.43
N VAL A 60 -0.77 4.73 -22.12
CA VAL A 60 -1.82 4.82 -21.10
C VAL A 60 -2.20 6.28 -20.82
N PHE A 61 -3.49 6.52 -20.59
CA PHE A 61 -3.99 7.69 -19.86
C PHE A 61 -4.81 7.19 -18.67
N ASP A 62 -4.27 7.36 -17.46
CA ASP A 62 -4.94 6.93 -16.23
C ASP A 62 -5.69 8.11 -15.60
N THR A 63 -7.02 8.06 -15.69
CA THR A 63 -7.90 9.09 -15.13
C THR A 63 -7.85 9.16 -13.60
N TYR A 64 -7.48 8.07 -12.92
CA TYR A 64 -7.30 8.07 -11.46
C TYR A 64 -6.06 8.88 -11.09
N LEU A 65 -4.91 8.58 -11.70
CA LEU A 65 -3.66 9.31 -11.47
C LEU A 65 -3.77 10.78 -11.90
N ALA A 66 -4.42 11.05 -13.04
CA ALA A 66 -4.69 12.43 -13.47
C ALA A 66 -5.51 13.20 -12.42
N SER A 67 -6.56 12.58 -11.87
CA SER A 67 -7.39 13.16 -10.80
C SER A 67 -6.57 13.47 -9.54
N GLN A 68 -5.68 12.57 -9.13
CA GLN A 68 -4.79 12.77 -7.99
C GLN A 68 -3.80 13.91 -8.20
N LEU A 69 -3.18 13.99 -9.39
CA LEU A 69 -2.26 15.07 -9.74
C LEU A 69 -2.96 16.43 -9.71
N ILE A 70 -4.14 16.54 -10.33
CA ILE A 70 -4.95 17.77 -10.35
C ILE A 70 -5.39 18.19 -8.93
N ALA A 71 -5.47 17.26 -7.98
CA ALA A 71 -5.81 17.57 -6.60
C ALA A 71 -4.65 18.10 -5.76
N ALA A 72 -3.41 17.96 -6.24
CA ALA A 72 -2.23 18.55 -5.61
C ALA A 72 -2.14 18.28 -4.09
N GLY A 73 -2.50 17.07 -3.65
CA GLY A 73 -2.42 16.64 -2.25
C GLY A 73 -3.63 16.99 -1.37
N ASP A 74 -4.71 17.50 -1.96
CA ASP A 74 -5.99 17.65 -1.26
C ASP A 74 -6.55 16.28 -0.81
N THR A 75 -6.49 16.02 0.49
CA THR A 75 -6.93 14.77 1.11
C THR A 75 -8.43 14.62 1.23
N GLU A 76 -9.19 15.70 1.10
CA GLU A 76 -10.66 15.65 1.16
C GLU A 76 -11.24 15.19 -0.18
N ARG A 77 -10.48 15.38 -1.27
CA ARG A 77 -10.89 14.98 -2.60
C ARG A 77 -10.86 13.47 -2.78
N ARG A 78 -11.98 12.93 -3.26
CA ARG A 78 -12.08 11.53 -3.66
C ARG A 78 -11.79 11.36 -5.15
N HIS A 79 -11.26 10.20 -5.49
CA HIS A 79 -10.76 9.91 -6.83
C HIS A 79 -11.42 8.69 -7.47
N SER A 80 -12.52 8.16 -6.93
CA SER A 80 -13.23 7.07 -7.60
C SER A 80 -13.75 7.52 -8.97
N LEU A 81 -14.06 6.57 -9.86
CA LEU A 81 -14.56 6.88 -11.19
C LEU A 81 -15.83 7.76 -11.12
N ALA A 82 -16.73 7.46 -10.18
CA ALA A 82 -17.94 8.23 -9.94
C ALA A 82 -17.62 9.65 -9.43
N ASP A 83 -16.69 9.81 -8.50
CA ASP A 83 -16.29 11.13 -7.98
C ASP A 83 -15.62 11.96 -9.09
N ALA A 84 -14.76 11.33 -9.90
CA ALA A 84 -14.11 11.97 -11.04
C ALA A 84 -15.10 12.38 -12.13
N ALA A 85 -16.03 11.48 -12.49
CA ALA A 85 -17.10 11.77 -13.45
C ALA A 85 -17.97 12.96 -12.97
N GLN A 86 -18.39 12.92 -11.72
CA GLN A 86 -19.18 14.01 -11.16
C GLN A 86 -18.40 15.33 -11.16
N TYR A 87 -17.13 15.32 -10.75
CA TYR A 87 -16.32 16.53 -10.66
C TYR A 87 -16.02 17.16 -12.02
N PHE A 88 -15.57 16.37 -13.01
CA PHE A 88 -15.05 16.89 -14.27
C PHE A 88 -16.11 17.02 -15.36
N THR A 89 -17.16 16.19 -15.35
CA THR A 89 -18.19 16.19 -16.39
C THR A 89 -19.60 16.46 -15.86
N GLY A 90 -19.79 16.55 -14.53
CA GLY A 90 -21.10 16.67 -13.91
C GLY A 90 -21.98 15.42 -14.10
N THR A 91 -21.39 14.29 -14.48
CA THR A 91 -22.11 13.05 -14.76
C THR A 91 -22.17 12.18 -13.51
N GLU A 92 -23.38 11.88 -13.06
CA GLU A 92 -23.61 10.86 -12.03
C GLU A 92 -23.58 9.47 -12.64
N LEU A 93 -22.73 8.59 -12.10
CA LEU A 93 -22.68 7.19 -12.47
C LEU A 93 -23.59 6.35 -11.57
N ASP A 94 -24.34 5.44 -12.18
CA ASP A 94 -25.07 4.41 -11.46
C ASP A 94 -24.08 3.49 -10.72
N LYS A 95 -24.45 3.02 -9.53
CA LYS A 95 -23.65 2.10 -8.70
C LYS A 95 -24.28 0.70 -8.60
N SER A 96 -25.42 0.49 -9.24
CA SER A 96 -26.27 -0.69 -9.07
C SER A 96 -25.59 -2.03 -9.34
N GLN A 97 -24.64 -2.10 -10.29
CA GLN A 97 -23.94 -3.34 -10.65
C GLN A 97 -22.51 -3.43 -10.10
N GLN A 98 -22.04 -2.44 -9.34
CA GLN A 98 -20.67 -2.40 -8.83
C GLN A 98 -20.34 -3.62 -7.95
N VAL A 99 -21.33 -4.12 -7.19
CA VAL A 99 -21.20 -5.28 -6.29
C VAL A 99 -21.91 -6.53 -6.80
N SER A 100 -22.28 -6.56 -8.09
CA SER A 100 -22.88 -7.72 -8.73
C SER A 100 -21.87 -8.87 -8.91
N ASN A 101 -22.35 -10.08 -9.17
CA ASN A 101 -21.46 -11.23 -9.40
C ASN A 101 -20.84 -11.17 -10.80
N TRP A 102 -19.65 -10.56 -10.91
CA TRP A 102 -18.86 -10.50 -12.15
C TRP A 102 -18.12 -11.80 -12.49
N GLY A 103 -18.13 -12.79 -11.58
CA GLY A 103 -17.56 -14.11 -11.79
C GLY A 103 -18.55 -15.14 -12.34
N SER A 104 -19.78 -14.72 -12.71
CA SER A 104 -20.76 -15.62 -13.30
C SER A 104 -20.32 -16.13 -14.67
N VAL A 105 -20.78 -17.34 -15.04
CA VAL A 105 -20.48 -17.96 -16.33
C VAL A 105 -20.96 -17.06 -17.48
N GLU A 106 -22.13 -16.46 -17.32
CA GLU A 106 -22.71 -15.49 -18.24
C GLU A 106 -22.95 -14.17 -17.50
N LEU A 107 -22.56 -13.06 -18.13
CA LEU A 107 -22.86 -11.72 -17.63
C LEU A 107 -24.26 -11.32 -18.10
N SER A 108 -25.03 -10.70 -17.23
CA SER A 108 -26.33 -10.17 -17.62
C SER A 108 -26.17 -8.97 -18.57
N GLN A 109 -27.24 -8.69 -19.33
CA GLN A 109 -27.28 -7.48 -20.17
C GLN A 109 -27.08 -6.20 -19.35
N SER A 110 -27.57 -6.15 -18.11
CA SER A 110 -27.39 -4.99 -17.22
C SER A 110 -25.94 -4.81 -16.77
N GLN A 111 -25.21 -5.90 -16.50
CA GLN A 111 -23.78 -5.85 -16.20
C GLN A 111 -22.98 -5.37 -17.41
N ILE A 112 -23.29 -5.90 -18.60
CA ILE A 112 -22.67 -5.47 -19.85
C ILE A 112 -22.89 -3.97 -20.10
N GLU A 113 -24.12 -3.48 -19.95
CA GLU A 113 -24.45 -2.07 -20.13
C GLU A 113 -23.76 -1.19 -19.09
N TYR A 114 -23.68 -1.65 -17.85
CA TYR A 114 -22.95 -0.96 -16.79
C TYR A 114 -21.47 -0.82 -17.15
N ALA A 115 -20.79 -1.90 -17.51
CA ALA A 115 -19.37 -1.87 -17.91
C ALA A 115 -19.14 -0.98 -19.14
N ALA A 116 -20.06 -1.01 -20.10
CA ALA A 116 -20.01 -0.15 -21.28
C ALA A 116 -20.14 1.33 -20.93
N ARG A 117 -21.01 1.69 -19.97
CA ARG A 117 -21.16 3.08 -19.48
C ARG A 117 -19.90 3.55 -18.74
N ASP A 118 -19.36 2.72 -17.86
CA ASP A 118 -18.13 2.99 -17.12
C ASP A 118 -16.93 3.19 -18.07
N ALA A 119 -16.85 2.42 -19.16
CA ALA A 119 -15.82 2.62 -20.19
C ALA A 119 -16.08 3.88 -21.04
N ALA A 120 -17.35 4.18 -21.37
CA ALA A 120 -17.70 5.30 -22.23
C ALA A 120 -17.42 6.66 -21.57
N ILE A 121 -17.64 6.80 -20.26
CA ILE A 121 -17.41 8.06 -19.53
C ILE A 121 -15.91 8.44 -19.47
N LEU A 122 -15.00 7.48 -19.66
CA LEU A 122 -13.55 7.74 -19.67
C LEU A 122 -13.13 8.68 -20.81
N ILE A 123 -13.84 8.69 -21.94
CA ILE A 123 -13.52 9.54 -23.09
C ILE A 123 -13.67 11.03 -22.74
N PRO A 124 -14.86 11.54 -22.34
CA PRO A 124 -15.01 12.94 -21.94
C PRO A 124 -14.20 13.27 -20.67
N LEU A 125 -14.00 12.30 -19.77
CA LEU A 125 -13.11 12.49 -18.62
C LEU A 125 -11.68 12.80 -19.04
N ARG A 126 -11.11 12.00 -19.95
CA ARG A 126 -9.77 12.24 -20.50
C ARG A 126 -9.68 13.63 -21.11
N GLU A 127 -10.65 14.03 -21.92
CA GLU A 127 -10.64 15.35 -22.58
C GLU A 127 -10.56 16.48 -21.54
N LYS A 128 -11.40 16.43 -20.51
CA LYS A 128 -11.41 17.45 -19.44
C LYS A 128 -10.17 17.41 -18.57
N MET A 129 -9.68 16.24 -18.22
CA MET A 129 -8.46 16.08 -17.43
C MET A 129 -7.22 16.51 -18.21
N ALA A 130 -7.12 16.18 -19.51
CA ALA A 130 -6.01 16.60 -20.35
C ALA A 130 -5.96 18.14 -20.51
N GLU A 131 -7.11 18.78 -20.76
CA GLU A 131 -7.24 20.23 -20.76
C GLU A 131 -6.74 20.83 -19.42
N ARG A 132 -7.20 20.25 -18.30
CA ARG A 132 -6.83 20.73 -16.98
C ARG A 132 -5.34 20.54 -16.67
N LEU A 133 -4.77 19.38 -17.00
CA LEU A 133 -3.34 19.10 -16.85
C LEU A 133 -2.48 20.07 -17.67
N GLY A 134 -2.95 20.49 -18.85
CA GLY A 134 -2.31 21.53 -19.66
C GLY A 134 -2.34 22.90 -19.00
N ILE A 135 -3.49 23.30 -18.45
CA ILE A 135 -3.65 24.59 -17.72
C ILE A 135 -2.75 24.64 -16.47
N ASP A 136 -2.65 23.52 -15.75
CA ASP A 136 -1.87 23.42 -14.51
C ASP A 136 -0.36 23.13 -14.76
N ASP A 137 0.09 23.04 -16.02
CA ASP A 137 1.47 22.69 -16.43
C ASP A 137 1.95 21.33 -15.86
N LEU A 138 1.04 20.35 -15.80
CA LEU A 138 1.29 19.02 -15.25
C LEU A 138 1.46 17.92 -16.31
N GLU A 139 1.40 18.23 -17.60
CA GLU A 139 1.44 17.24 -18.68
C GLU A 139 2.67 16.33 -18.64
N ARG A 140 3.85 16.90 -18.33
CA ARG A 140 5.09 16.14 -18.22
C ARG A 140 5.05 15.18 -17.03
N VAL A 141 4.52 15.61 -15.89
CA VAL A 141 4.40 14.80 -14.68
C VAL A 141 3.37 13.69 -14.90
N ALA A 142 2.21 14.01 -15.48
CA ALA A 142 1.18 13.03 -15.80
C ALA A 142 1.70 11.93 -16.73
N ARG A 143 2.46 12.30 -17.78
CA ARG A 143 3.10 11.34 -18.67
C ARG A 143 4.04 10.39 -17.93
N LEU A 144 4.89 10.92 -17.05
CA LEU A 144 5.80 10.11 -16.23
C LEU A 144 5.02 9.12 -15.36
N GLU A 145 3.95 9.58 -14.70
CA GLU A 145 3.12 8.72 -13.85
C GLU A 145 2.40 7.63 -14.65
N PHE A 146 1.92 7.94 -15.85
CA PHE A 146 1.28 6.96 -16.74
C PHE A 146 2.30 5.93 -17.26
N GLU A 147 3.51 6.34 -17.60
CA GLU A 147 4.59 5.45 -18.05
C GLU A 147 5.08 4.51 -16.92
N CYS A 148 4.98 4.93 -15.66
CA CYS A 148 5.30 4.11 -14.50
C CYS A 148 4.30 2.98 -14.23
N VAL A 149 3.08 3.02 -14.78
CA VAL A 149 2.02 2.03 -14.51
C VAL A 149 2.49 0.60 -14.84
N ALA A 150 3.10 0.38 -16.01
CA ALA A 150 3.53 -0.95 -16.43
C ALA A 150 4.69 -1.50 -15.58
N PRO A 151 5.79 -0.75 -15.33
CA PRO A 151 6.84 -1.17 -14.40
C PRO A 151 6.35 -1.51 -12.99
N ILE A 152 5.40 -0.75 -12.45
CA ILE A 152 4.86 -1.00 -11.10
C ILE A 152 3.99 -2.26 -11.10
N ALA A 153 3.13 -2.42 -12.11
CA ALA A 153 2.35 -3.65 -12.26
C ALA A 153 3.26 -4.88 -12.35
N GLU A 154 4.37 -4.80 -13.09
CA GLU A 154 5.36 -5.86 -13.19
C GLU A 154 6.10 -6.11 -11.87
N MET A 155 6.53 -5.06 -11.17
CA MET A 155 7.14 -5.17 -9.83
C MET A 155 6.21 -5.92 -8.86
N GLU A 156 4.93 -5.55 -8.81
CA GLU A 156 3.93 -6.21 -7.95
C GLU A 156 3.67 -7.66 -8.38
N LEU A 157 3.64 -7.96 -9.69
CA LEU A 157 3.47 -9.32 -10.21
C LEU A 157 4.69 -10.21 -9.95
N ASN A 158 5.91 -9.66 -9.97
CA ASN A 158 7.13 -10.40 -9.69
C ASN A 158 7.24 -10.78 -8.22
N GLY A 159 6.77 -9.89 -7.32
CA GLY A 159 6.80 -10.10 -5.89
C GLY A 159 8.19 -10.11 -5.27
N PHE A 160 8.23 -10.05 -3.95
CA PHE A 160 9.43 -9.91 -3.14
C PHE A 160 9.72 -11.22 -2.43
N PHE A 161 10.93 -11.74 -2.61
CA PHE A 161 11.36 -12.96 -1.93
C PHE A 161 11.71 -12.66 -0.47
N LEU A 162 11.25 -13.53 0.44
CA LEU A 162 11.60 -13.50 1.86
C LEU A 162 12.03 -14.91 2.27
N ASP A 163 13.24 -15.05 2.81
CA ASP A 163 13.73 -16.32 3.34
C ASP A 163 13.14 -16.56 4.73
N GLU A 164 12.14 -17.44 4.80
CA GLU A 164 11.41 -17.77 6.03
C GLU A 164 12.33 -18.28 7.15
N SER A 165 13.31 -19.11 6.82
CA SER A 165 14.20 -19.72 7.81
C SER A 165 15.12 -18.67 8.43
N ARG A 166 15.72 -17.82 7.59
CA ARG A 166 16.55 -16.69 8.07
C ARG A 166 15.72 -15.67 8.82
N TRP A 167 14.49 -15.41 8.39
CA TRP A 167 13.61 -14.46 9.06
C TRP A 167 13.31 -14.89 10.49
N ARG A 168 12.93 -16.16 10.69
CA ARG A 168 12.72 -16.72 12.04
C ARG A 168 13.97 -16.67 12.89
N GLU A 169 15.14 -16.96 12.31
CA GLU A 169 16.42 -16.86 13.03
C GLU A 169 16.68 -15.42 13.55
N GLN A 170 16.45 -14.41 12.71
CA GLN A 170 16.59 -13.01 13.14
C GLN A 170 15.54 -12.62 14.17
N LEU A 171 14.31 -13.09 14.01
CA LEU A 171 13.24 -12.81 14.95
C LEU A 171 13.51 -13.39 16.34
N GLU A 172 14.08 -14.59 16.44
CA GLU A 172 14.48 -15.16 17.72
C GLU A 172 15.62 -14.38 18.38
N LYS A 173 16.58 -13.86 17.60
CA LYS A 173 17.61 -12.95 18.12
C LYS A 173 17.01 -11.65 18.64
N ALA A 174 16.10 -11.05 17.89
CA ALA A 174 15.39 -9.84 18.29
C ALA A 174 14.58 -10.06 19.57
N LYS A 175 13.83 -11.18 19.68
CA LYS A 175 13.10 -11.56 20.90
C LYS A 175 14.03 -11.74 22.10
N THR A 176 15.19 -12.36 21.91
CA THR A 176 16.19 -12.55 22.97
C THR A 176 16.75 -11.21 23.45
N ALA A 177 17.11 -10.32 22.51
CA ALA A 177 17.57 -8.98 22.83
C ALA A 177 16.48 -8.14 23.53
N GLN A 178 15.24 -8.24 23.07
CA GLN A 178 14.08 -7.58 23.66
C GLN A 178 13.81 -8.06 25.08
N ALA A 179 13.92 -9.37 25.36
CA ALA A 179 13.78 -9.92 26.70
C ALA A 179 14.89 -9.43 27.63
N ALA A 180 16.14 -9.37 27.15
CA ALA A 180 17.26 -8.83 27.92
C ALA A 180 17.07 -7.33 28.24
N ALA A 181 16.72 -6.52 27.25
CA ALA A 181 16.44 -5.09 27.43
C ALA A 181 15.23 -4.84 28.33
N SER A 182 14.19 -5.67 28.23
CA SER A 182 13.02 -5.64 29.10
C SER A 182 13.42 -5.89 30.56
N ASN A 183 14.20 -6.94 30.82
CA ASN A 183 14.66 -7.26 32.18
C ASN A 183 15.51 -6.15 32.79
N GLU A 184 16.47 -5.61 32.02
CA GLU A 184 17.31 -4.50 32.47
C GLU A 184 16.47 -3.25 32.76
N LEU A 185 15.52 -2.92 31.89
CA LEU A 185 14.61 -1.80 32.10
C LEU A 185 13.73 -1.99 33.33
N GLN A 186 13.21 -3.20 33.58
CA GLN A 186 12.46 -3.51 34.79
C GLN A 186 13.31 -3.34 36.05
N ASP A 187 14.57 -3.78 36.03
CA ASP A 187 15.49 -3.61 37.16
C ASP A 187 15.75 -2.10 37.42
N MET A 188 15.94 -1.30 36.37
CA MET A 188 16.12 0.16 36.50
C MET A 188 14.87 0.86 37.03
N LEU A 189 13.69 0.49 36.54
CA LEU A 189 12.42 1.09 36.97
C LEU A 189 12.06 0.67 38.40
N SER A 190 12.27 -0.60 38.75
CA SER A 190 11.97 -1.12 40.08
C SER A 190 12.86 -0.54 41.19
N ALA A 191 14.10 -0.14 40.88
CA ALA A 191 14.95 0.60 41.82
C ALA A 191 14.32 1.92 42.31
N GLY A 192 13.51 2.57 41.46
CA GLY A 192 12.74 3.77 41.84
C GLY A 192 11.45 3.48 42.58
N VAL A 193 10.85 2.30 42.35
CA VAL A 193 9.59 1.88 43.01
C VAL A 193 9.83 1.17 44.34
N ALA A 194 11.07 0.76 44.66
CA ALA A 194 11.43 0.11 45.92
C ALA A 194 11.09 0.93 47.18
N GLN A 195 10.86 2.25 47.07
CA GLN A 195 10.31 3.07 48.17
C GLN A 195 8.80 2.89 48.42
N ALA A 196 8.05 2.25 47.50
CA ALA A 196 6.59 2.09 47.58
C ALA A 196 6.12 0.68 47.97
N THR A 197 6.94 -0.37 47.80
CA THR A 197 6.54 -1.76 48.06
C THR A 197 7.47 -2.44 49.08
N LEU A 198 7.00 -2.55 50.34
CA LEU A 198 7.74 -3.20 51.45
C LEU A 198 8.07 -4.69 51.23
N PHE A 199 7.52 -5.36 50.20
CA PHE A 199 7.64 -6.81 50.00
C PHE A 199 7.66 -7.28 48.52
N GLY A 200 8.32 -6.58 47.60
CA GLY A 200 8.56 -7.12 46.25
C GLY A 200 9.01 -6.13 45.19
N ARG A 201 9.56 -6.66 44.07
CA ARG A 201 9.80 -5.91 42.84
C ARG A 201 8.45 -5.47 42.26
N ALA A 202 8.23 -4.18 42.07
CA ALA A 202 7.08 -3.73 41.31
C ALA A 202 7.32 -4.00 39.82
N GLU A 203 6.56 -4.91 39.22
CA GLU A 203 6.58 -5.15 37.78
C GLU A 203 5.80 -4.04 37.08
N VAL A 204 6.49 -3.25 36.24
CA VAL A 204 5.87 -2.19 35.44
C VAL A 204 5.43 -2.80 34.12
N ASN A 205 4.17 -2.66 33.71
CA ASN A 205 3.78 -3.04 32.36
C ASN A 205 4.43 -2.08 31.34
N LEU A 206 5.48 -2.56 30.65
CA LEU A 206 6.28 -1.76 29.71
C LEU A 206 5.52 -1.36 28.43
N ASP A 207 4.45 -2.09 28.08
CA ASP A 207 3.55 -1.73 26.99
C ASP A 207 2.57 -0.60 27.40
N SER A 208 2.40 -0.36 28.71
CA SER A 208 1.52 0.69 29.22
C SER A 208 2.25 2.02 29.38
N GLN A 209 1.94 2.98 28.49
CA GLN A 209 2.47 4.33 28.57
C GLN A 209 2.26 4.98 29.95
N ALA A 210 1.08 4.80 30.56
CA ALA A 210 0.77 5.41 31.85
C ALA A 210 1.66 4.86 32.98
N GLN A 211 1.88 3.55 33.02
CA GLN A 211 2.72 2.93 34.06
C GLN A 211 4.20 3.28 33.87
N VAL A 212 4.68 3.31 32.63
CA VAL A 212 6.07 3.73 32.31
C VAL A 212 6.30 5.19 32.70
N THR A 213 5.37 6.10 32.37
CA THR A 213 5.48 7.52 32.79
C THR A 213 5.52 7.64 34.31
N ALA A 214 4.64 6.94 35.02
CA ALA A 214 4.61 6.99 36.50
C ALA A 214 5.93 6.50 37.11
N ALA A 215 6.48 5.40 36.61
CA ALA A 215 7.75 4.85 37.09
C ALA A 215 8.94 5.80 36.82
N LEU A 216 8.98 6.45 35.66
CA LEU A 216 10.00 7.45 35.32
C LEU A 216 9.90 8.71 36.19
N VAL A 217 8.68 9.19 36.47
CA VAL A 217 8.47 10.34 37.37
C VAL A 217 8.92 10.01 38.80
N ASN A 218 8.63 8.80 39.28
CA ASN A 218 9.10 8.35 40.61
C ASN A 218 10.64 8.29 40.70
N LEU A 219 11.33 8.02 39.59
CA LEU A 219 12.79 8.09 39.49
C LEU A 219 13.35 9.52 39.41
N GLY A 220 12.49 10.54 39.43
CA GLY A 220 12.88 11.94 39.29
C GLY A 220 13.25 12.34 37.86
N VAL A 221 12.84 11.56 36.86
CA VAL A 221 13.03 11.91 35.45
C VAL A 221 11.94 12.91 35.03
N PRO A 222 12.29 14.09 34.47
CA PRO A 222 11.31 15.04 33.98
C PRO A 222 10.71 14.53 32.67
N VAL A 223 9.62 13.77 32.76
CA VAL A 223 8.92 13.25 31.58
C VAL A 223 7.99 14.35 31.04
N PRO A 224 8.07 14.70 29.74
CA PRO A 224 7.09 15.58 29.09
C PRO A 224 5.68 14.97 29.09
N ASP A 225 4.68 15.75 28.68
CA ASP A 225 3.27 15.30 28.60
C ASP A 225 3.06 14.01 27.77
N SER A 226 4.01 13.65 26.89
CA SER A 226 3.99 12.38 26.15
C SER A 226 5.33 11.63 26.22
N THR A 227 5.27 10.30 26.10
CA THR A 227 6.49 9.46 26.03
C THR A 227 6.91 9.17 24.59
N ARG A 228 6.61 10.06 23.65
CA ARG A 228 7.01 9.85 22.24
C ARG A 228 8.53 9.91 22.10
N ALA A 229 9.08 9.08 21.20
CA ALA A 229 10.52 8.93 21.03
C ALA A 229 11.27 10.27 20.86
N TRP A 230 10.74 11.18 20.05
CA TRP A 230 11.36 12.49 19.81
C TRP A 230 11.41 13.42 21.04
N GLN A 231 10.50 13.26 22.01
CA GLN A 231 10.51 14.04 23.25
C GLN A 231 11.47 13.45 24.29
N LEU A 232 11.68 12.13 24.23
CA LEU A 232 12.57 11.41 25.14
C LEU A 232 14.02 11.36 24.65
N GLN A 233 14.26 11.48 23.34
CA GLN A 233 15.59 11.42 22.74
C GLN A 233 16.60 12.41 23.38
N PRO A 234 16.26 13.69 23.63
CA PRO A 234 17.19 14.63 24.25
C PRO A 234 17.55 14.29 25.71
N LEU A 235 16.70 13.48 26.37
CA LEU A 235 16.88 13.06 27.76
C LEU A 235 17.66 11.74 27.87
N ALA A 236 17.86 11.02 26.76
CA ALA A 236 18.52 9.73 26.74
C ALA A 236 19.99 9.82 27.22
N ASP A 237 20.69 10.91 26.92
CA ASP A 237 22.07 11.13 27.35
C ASP A 237 22.20 11.39 28.87
N GLN A 238 21.15 11.94 29.48
CA GLN A 238 21.13 12.30 30.90
C GLN A 238 20.57 11.20 31.79
N TYR A 239 19.64 10.40 31.24
CA TYR A 239 18.91 9.38 31.98
C TYR A 239 19.06 8.02 31.27
N PRO A 240 19.95 7.14 31.76
CA PRO A 240 20.18 5.82 31.17
C PRO A 240 18.89 4.98 31.02
N VAL A 241 17.94 5.13 31.94
CA VAL A 241 16.62 4.47 31.87
C VAL A 241 15.80 4.88 30.63
N ILE A 242 15.96 6.12 30.16
CA ILE A 242 15.29 6.62 28.95
C ILE A 242 15.94 6.01 27.70
N ALA A 243 17.27 5.97 27.64
CA ALA A 243 17.98 5.31 26.55
C ALA A 243 17.52 3.85 26.41
N LYS A 244 17.42 3.14 27.53
CA LYS A 244 17.01 1.73 27.55
C LYS A 244 15.53 1.51 27.20
N LEU A 245 14.66 2.44 27.60
CA LEU A 245 13.25 2.45 27.16
C LEU A 245 13.11 2.64 25.65
N LEU A 246 13.91 3.53 25.05
CA LEU A 246 13.89 3.76 23.61
C LEU A 246 14.38 2.53 22.84
N GLU A 247 15.44 1.88 23.32
CA GLU A 247 15.94 0.61 22.78
C GLU A 247 14.86 -0.49 22.81
N TYR A 248 14.25 -0.72 23.98
CA TYR A 248 13.17 -1.70 24.14
C TYR A 248 12.01 -1.43 23.18
N ARG A 249 11.54 -0.18 23.08
CA ARG A 249 10.43 0.20 22.19
C ARG A 249 10.78 0.06 20.72
N GLY A 250 12.04 0.31 20.34
CA GLY A 250 12.53 0.11 18.99
C GLY A 250 12.40 -1.35 18.56
N VAL A 251 12.96 -2.26 19.36
CA VAL A 251 12.91 -3.70 19.08
C VAL A 251 11.48 -4.24 19.16
N GLN A 252 10.69 -3.82 20.15
CA GLN A 252 9.28 -4.22 20.29
C GLN A 252 8.45 -3.82 19.06
N LYS A 253 8.68 -2.62 18.51
CA LYS A 253 7.98 -2.16 17.31
C LYS A 253 8.36 -3.00 16.09
N SER A 254 9.63 -3.35 15.93
CA SER A 254 10.10 -4.24 14.85
C SER A 254 9.43 -5.61 14.93
N ILE A 255 9.41 -6.22 16.13
CA ILE A 255 8.78 -7.53 16.36
C ILE A 255 7.26 -7.48 16.13
N THR A 256 6.58 -6.43 16.59
CA THR A 256 5.11 -6.34 16.46
C THR A 256 4.66 -6.00 15.04
N SER A 257 5.38 -5.11 14.36
CA SER A 257 5.03 -4.66 13.00
C SER A 257 5.52 -5.62 11.91
N PHE A 258 6.63 -6.30 12.14
CA PHE A 258 7.32 -7.16 11.17
C PHE A 258 7.79 -8.49 11.81
N GLY A 259 7.02 -9.04 12.75
CA GLY A 259 7.32 -10.32 13.37
C GLY A 259 6.96 -11.52 12.50
N GLU A 260 6.28 -12.50 13.10
CA GLU A 260 5.79 -13.69 12.37
C GLU A 260 4.73 -13.33 11.31
N ASN A 261 3.93 -12.28 11.55
CA ASN A 261 2.81 -11.92 10.67
C ASN A 261 3.22 -11.61 9.23
N ILE A 262 4.47 -11.17 8.99
CA ILE A 262 4.94 -10.90 7.62
C ILE A 262 5.03 -12.20 6.79
N LEU A 263 5.28 -13.34 7.45
CA LEU A 263 5.36 -14.64 6.80
C LEU A 263 4.00 -15.10 6.27
N GLU A 264 2.90 -14.63 6.87
CA GLU A 264 1.54 -14.90 6.40
C GLU A 264 1.23 -14.26 5.05
N TYR A 265 2.01 -13.23 4.64
CA TYR A 265 1.88 -12.58 3.33
C TYR A 265 2.65 -13.29 2.21
N ILE A 266 3.36 -14.39 2.51
CA ILE A 266 4.02 -15.20 1.48
C ILE A 266 2.94 -15.99 0.74
N GLU A 267 2.73 -15.66 -0.54
CA GLU A 267 1.76 -16.35 -1.40
C GLU A 267 2.26 -17.78 -1.70
N PRO A 268 1.51 -18.84 -1.33
CA PRO A 268 1.96 -20.22 -1.53
C PRO A 268 2.27 -20.58 -2.98
N ALA A 269 1.55 -20.00 -3.95
CA ALA A 269 1.75 -20.30 -5.37
C ALA A 269 3.10 -19.78 -5.91
N THR A 270 3.62 -18.68 -5.37
CA THR A 270 4.84 -18.03 -5.88
C THR A 270 6.02 -18.12 -4.91
N GLY A 271 5.76 -18.38 -3.62
CA GLY A 271 6.75 -18.31 -2.55
C GLY A 271 7.26 -16.88 -2.30
N ARG A 272 6.45 -15.87 -2.64
CA ARG A 272 6.83 -14.45 -2.60
C ARG A 272 5.73 -13.60 -2.00
N ILE A 273 6.10 -12.42 -1.50
CA ILE A 273 5.17 -11.41 -1.00
C ILE A 273 4.80 -10.47 -2.16
N HIS A 274 3.50 -10.29 -2.39
CA HIS A 274 2.97 -9.43 -3.45
C HIS A 274 2.26 -8.20 -2.87
N ALA A 275 3.06 -7.25 -2.35
CA ALA A 275 2.53 -6.04 -1.73
C ALA A 275 1.87 -5.08 -2.73
N ASP A 276 0.95 -4.26 -2.23
CA ASP A 276 0.23 -3.23 -2.98
C ASP A 276 0.96 -1.88 -2.90
N PHE A 277 1.52 -1.43 -4.01
CA PHE A 277 2.12 -0.11 -4.18
C PHE A 277 1.11 0.86 -4.82
N ARG A 278 0.85 1.96 -4.14
CA ARG A 278 -0.01 3.03 -4.64
C ARG A 278 0.86 4.21 -5.09
N GLN A 279 0.82 4.49 -6.39
CA GLN A 279 1.33 5.76 -6.93
C GLN A 279 0.56 6.92 -6.30
N ILE A 280 1.26 8.01 -6.00
CA ILE A 280 0.66 9.21 -5.40
C ILE A 280 -0.16 8.83 -4.14
N GLY A 281 0.34 7.87 -3.37
CA GLY A 281 -0.37 7.33 -2.20
C GLY A 281 -0.36 8.27 -0.99
N ALA A 282 0.56 9.22 -0.97
CA ALA A 282 0.66 10.27 0.03
C ALA A 282 0.38 11.66 -0.58
N PRO A 283 -0.09 12.66 0.20
CA PRO A 283 -0.31 14.03 -0.28
C PRO A 283 0.90 14.67 -0.94
N THR A 284 2.10 14.24 -0.54
CA THR A 284 3.38 14.70 -1.10
C THR A 284 3.73 14.11 -2.47
N GLY A 285 2.88 13.26 -3.06
CA GLY A 285 3.17 12.54 -4.31
C GLY A 285 3.96 11.24 -4.16
N ARG A 286 4.49 10.96 -2.96
CA ARG A 286 5.25 9.72 -2.68
C ARG A 286 4.39 8.47 -2.79
N PHE A 287 5.03 7.37 -3.18
CA PHE A 287 4.48 6.02 -3.10
C PHE A 287 4.09 5.66 -1.68
N SER A 288 3.01 4.89 -1.54
CA SER A 288 2.72 4.14 -0.33
C SER A 288 2.62 2.64 -0.63
N CYS A 289 2.92 1.82 0.37
CA CYS A 289 2.90 0.36 0.29
C CYS A 289 2.01 -0.22 1.38
N SER A 290 1.20 -1.22 1.03
CA SER A 290 0.33 -1.95 1.97
C SER A 290 0.27 -3.43 1.64
N ASN A 291 -0.22 -4.24 2.59
CA ASN A 291 -0.44 -5.68 2.43
C ASN A 291 0.79 -6.52 2.00
N PRO A 292 1.93 -6.46 2.71
CA PRO A 292 2.29 -5.63 3.86
C PRO A 292 3.08 -4.36 3.45
N ASN A 293 3.39 -3.47 4.39
CA ASN A 293 4.18 -2.27 4.10
C ASN A 293 5.69 -2.58 3.99
N LEU A 294 6.15 -2.92 2.79
CA LEU A 294 7.55 -3.23 2.52
C LEU A 294 8.49 -2.01 2.57
N GLN A 295 7.96 -0.78 2.57
CA GLN A 295 8.78 0.43 2.66
C GLN A 295 9.27 0.73 4.08
N GLN A 296 8.69 0.07 5.09
CA GLN A 296 8.96 0.32 6.51
C GLN A 296 9.67 -0.84 7.20
N ILE A 297 10.16 -1.83 6.44
CA ILE A 297 10.95 -2.94 6.99
C ILE A 297 12.19 -2.33 7.70
N PRO A 298 12.43 -2.67 8.98
CA PRO A 298 13.55 -2.16 9.74
C PRO A 298 14.89 -2.44 9.03
N HIS A 299 15.79 -1.46 9.05
CA HIS A 299 17.15 -1.64 8.53
C HIS A 299 17.99 -2.60 9.38
N GLU A 300 17.71 -2.64 10.69
CA GLU A 300 18.34 -3.55 11.66
C GLU A 300 17.24 -4.42 12.30
N PRO A 301 17.42 -5.75 12.38
CA PRO A 301 16.45 -6.67 12.99
C PRO A 301 16.25 -6.43 14.50
#